data_AF-A0A0C3K3R8-F1
#
_entry.id   AF-A0A0C3K3R8-F1
#
_cell.length_a   1.000
_cell.length_b   1.000
_cell.length_c   1.000
_cell.angle_alpha   90.00
_cell.angle_beta   90.00
_cell.angle_gamma   90.00
#
_symmetry.space_group_name_H-M   'P 1'
#
loop_
_entity.id
_entity.type
_entity.pdbx_description
1 polymer ?
#
loop_
_entity_poly.entity_id
_entity_poly.type
_entity_poly.pdbx_seq_one_letter_code
_entity_poly.pdbx_strand_id
1 'polypeptide(L)'
;PCNANGNFLPHGTHPEPRPSKPPDDWSPYSSRLKFKLADFLYMHNQMSAAHINILLNLWAASLLKVGGHPLFSNYKRMYKTIDNTQLGDVKWQSFTVKYTGDLAASTAPWMDDEYDVWFRDPHEVTCNMLANPDFACEMDYQLFCEYDTKTST
;
A
#
# COMPACT_ATOMS: atom_id res chain seq x y z
N PRO A 1 -24.51 -13.05 0.39
CA PRO A 1 -23.83 -11.75 0.22
C PRO A 1 -24.47 -10.74 1.17
N CYS A 2 -23.71 -9.78 1.71
CA CYS A 2 -24.24 -8.73 2.59
C CYS A 2 -23.83 -7.36 2.05
N ASN A 3 -24.59 -6.31 2.38
CA ASN A 3 -24.19 -4.94 2.07
C ASN A 3 -23.17 -4.41 3.10
N ALA A 4 -22.71 -3.16 2.92
CA ALA A 4 -21.74 -2.50 3.79
C ALA A 4 -22.17 -2.38 5.27
N ASN A 5 -23.46 -2.56 5.58
CA ASN A 5 -24.00 -2.53 6.94
C ASN A 5 -24.16 -3.94 7.54
N GLY A 6 -23.67 -4.98 6.86
CA GLY A 6 -23.80 -6.38 7.29
C GLY A 6 -25.18 -7.00 7.05
N ASN A 7 -26.10 -6.30 6.38
CA ASN A 7 -27.43 -6.83 6.09
C ASN A 7 -27.36 -7.80 4.90
N PHE A 8 -27.95 -8.99 5.06
CA PHE A 8 -28.01 -10.00 4.01
C PHE A 8 -28.78 -9.49 2.79
N LEU A 9 -28.17 -9.63 1.62
CA LEU A 9 -28.76 -9.34 0.32
C LEU A 9 -29.56 -10.56 -0.18
N PRO A 10 -30.59 -10.34 -1.01
CA PRO A 10 -31.33 -11.42 -1.65
C PRO A 10 -30.42 -12.40 -2.41
N HIS A 11 -30.84 -13.66 -2.48
CA HIS A 11 -30.10 -14.69 -3.19
C HIS A 11 -29.98 -14.33 -4.68
N GLY A 12 -28.75 -14.38 -5.23
CA GLY A 12 -28.47 -14.01 -6.63
C GLY A 12 -28.20 -12.52 -6.88
N THR A 13 -28.08 -11.69 -5.84
CA THR A 13 -27.67 -10.28 -6.02
C THR A 13 -26.26 -10.20 -6.60
N HIS A 14 -26.11 -9.59 -7.78
CA HIS A 14 -24.80 -9.33 -8.38
C HIS A 14 -24.00 -8.30 -7.57
N PRO A 15 -22.66 -8.42 -7.50
CA PRO A 15 -21.81 -7.37 -6.95
C PRO A 15 -22.05 -6.04 -7.65
N GLU A 16 -21.97 -4.92 -6.92
CA GLU A 16 -22.00 -3.61 -7.56
C GLU A 16 -20.85 -3.49 -8.57
N PRO A 17 -21.13 -3.04 -9.81
CA PRO A 17 -20.09 -2.77 -10.77
C PRO A 17 -19.11 -1.75 -10.20
N ARG A 18 -17.81 -2.05 -10.28
CA ARG A 18 -16.79 -1.06 -9.93
C ARG A 18 -17.00 0.18 -10.81
N PRO A 19 -16.97 1.39 -10.24
CA PRO A 19 -17.04 2.60 -11.04
C PRO A 19 -15.88 2.60 -12.04
N SER A 20 -16.19 2.75 -13.33
CA SER A 20 -15.17 2.81 -14.37
C SER A 20 -14.31 4.04 -14.15
N LYS A 21 -13.00 3.84 -13.90
CA LYS A 21 -12.06 4.97 -13.90
C LYS A 21 -11.94 5.51 -15.33
N PRO A 22 -11.98 6.85 -15.52
CA PRO A 22 -11.72 7.45 -16.82
C PRO A 22 -10.36 6.99 -17.38
N PRO A 23 -10.22 6.82 -18.71
CA PRO A 23 -8.95 6.39 -19.32
C PRO A 23 -7.76 7.32 -19.00
N ASP A 24 -8.05 8.60 -18.73
CA ASP A 24 -7.07 9.64 -18.40
C ASP A 24 -7.04 9.97 -16.90
N ASP A 25 -7.59 9.12 -16.03
CA ASP A 25 -7.48 9.29 -14.59
C ASP A 25 -6.09 8.87 -14.10
N TRP A 26 -5.19 9.84 -13.99
CA TRP A 26 -3.86 9.66 -13.41
C TRP A 26 -3.83 9.86 -11.90
N SER A 27 -4.98 10.01 -11.22
CA SER A 27 -5.03 10.26 -9.79
C SER A 27 -4.23 9.22 -8.99
N PRO A 28 -3.47 9.64 -7.96
CA PRO A 28 -3.39 10.99 -7.39
C PRO A 28 -2.44 11.95 -8.14
N TYR A 29 -1.87 11.53 -9.26
CA TYR A 29 -1.02 12.37 -10.09
C TYR A 29 -1.90 13.29 -10.94
N SER A 30 -1.56 14.58 -10.97
CA SER A 30 -2.28 15.56 -11.80
C SER A 30 -2.03 15.40 -13.31
N SER A 31 -1.13 14.49 -13.71
CA SER A 31 -0.85 14.16 -15.12
C SER A 31 -0.03 12.88 -15.26
N ARG A 32 -0.10 12.25 -16.44
CA ARG A 32 0.77 11.14 -16.85
C ARG A 32 2.26 11.44 -16.68
N LEU A 33 2.68 12.66 -17.00
CA LEU A 33 4.09 13.05 -16.93
C LEU A 33 4.58 13.06 -15.48
N LYS A 34 3.74 13.50 -14.56
CA LYS A 34 4.04 13.51 -13.12
C LYS A 34 4.14 12.10 -12.54
N PHE A 35 3.28 11.18 -13.00
CA PHE A 35 3.41 9.74 -12.70
C PHE A 35 4.75 9.19 -13.19
N LYS A 36 5.06 9.36 -14.49
CA LYS A 36 6.31 8.84 -15.08
C LYS A 36 7.57 9.37 -14.40
N LEU A 37 7.56 10.64 -13.98
CA LEU A 37 8.68 11.19 -13.22
C LEU A 37 8.84 10.50 -11.86
N ALA A 38 7.74 10.33 -11.12
CA ALA A 38 7.78 9.65 -9.83
C ALA A 38 8.25 8.19 -9.97
N ASP A 39 7.70 7.47 -10.95
CA ASP A 39 8.08 6.11 -11.30
C ASP A 39 9.57 5.99 -11.64
N PHE A 40 10.08 6.87 -12.51
CA PHE A 40 11.50 6.88 -12.86
C PHE A 40 12.40 7.17 -11.66
N LEU A 41 12.10 8.21 -10.88
CA LEU A 41 12.95 8.62 -9.76
C LEU A 41 12.90 7.63 -8.59
N TYR A 42 11.73 7.04 -8.33
CA TYR A 42 11.52 6.15 -7.19
C TYR A 42 11.81 4.68 -7.50
N MET A 43 11.24 4.12 -8.58
CA MET A 43 11.38 2.69 -8.88
C MET A 43 12.64 2.36 -9.67
N HIS A 44 12.93 3.16 -10.70
CA HIS A 44 14.03 2.83 -11.61
C HIS A 44 15.38 3.37 -11.14
N ASN A 45 15.44 4.64 -10.74
CA ASN A 45 16.68 5.27 -10.31
C ASN A 45 16.96 5.08 -8.81
N GLN A 46 15.92 4.85 -8.01
CA GLN A 46 16.00 4.77 -6.55
C GLN A 46 16.74 5.97 -5.95
N MET A 47 16.43 7.16 -6.48
CA MET A 47 17.13 8.39 -6.15
C MET A 47 16.88 8.76 -4.68
N SER A 48 17.94 9.10 -3.94
CA SER A 48 17.81 9.55 -2.56
C SER A 48 16.94 10.81 -2.47
N ALA A 49 16.22 10.99 -1.35
CA ALA A 49 15.41 12.19 -1.10
C ALA A 49 16.21 13.49 -1.28
N ALA A 50 17.47 13.50 -0.87
CA ALA A 50 18.37 14.64 -1.04
C ALA A 50 18.64 14.94 -2.52
N HIS A 51 18.96 13.91 -3.32
CA HIS A 51 19.21 14.06 -4.75
C HIS A 51 17.95 14.45 -5.53
N ILE A 52 16.77 13.91 -5.17
CA ILE A 52 15.49 14.34 -5.74
C ILE A 52 15.30 15.83 -5.50
N ASN A 53 15.57 16.31 -4.27
CA ASN A 53 15.40 17.72 -3.96
C ASN A 53 16.38 18.62 -4.74
N ILE A 54 17.64 18.18 -4.91
CA ILE A 54 18.62 18.88 -5.76
C ILE A 54 18.11 18.97 -7.20
N LEU A 55 17.66 17.86 -7.78
CA LEU A 55 17.12 17.81 -9.14
C LEU A 55 15.93 18.76 -9.31
N LEU A 56 14.95 18.72 -8.39
CA LEU A 56 13.76 19.56 -8.45
C LEU A 56 14.10 21.05 -8.27
N ASN A 57 15.10 21.39 -7.45
CA ASN A 57 15.57 22.77 -7.28
C ASN A 57 16.29 23.29 -8.53
N LEU A 58 17.16 22.48 -9.15
CA LEU A 58 17.83 22.83 -10.40
C LEU A 58 16.82 23.04 -11.53
N TRP A 59 15.80 22.19 -11.59
CA TRP A 59 14.73 22.33 -12.57
C TRP A 59 13.85 23.56 -12.30
N ALA A 60 13.53 23.85 -11.04
CA ALA A 60 12.84 25.09 -10.68
C ALA A 60 13.63 26.33 -11.12
N ALA A 61 14.95 26.34 -10.87
CA ALA A 61 15.82 27.44 -11.26
C ALA A 61 15.87 27.64 -12.78
N SER A 62 15.86 26.56 -13.57
CA SER A 62 15.85 26.67 -15.04
C SER A 62 14.52 27.23 -15.58
N LEU A 63 13.41 27.00 -14.87
CA LEU A 63 12.06 27.43 -15.26
C LEU A 63 11.71 28.87 -14.83
N LEU A 64 12.49 29.49 -13.94
CA LEU A 64 12.24 30.86 -13.45
C LEU A 64 12.05 31.88 -14.58
N LYS A 65 12.83 31.75 -15.67
CA LYS A 65 12.79 32.69 -16.80
C LYS A 65 11.48 32.65 -17.60
N VAL A 66 10.75 31.54 -17.54
CA VAL A 66 9.51 31.30 -18.31
C VAL A 66 8.27 31.23 -17.42
N GLY A 67 8.40 31.55 -16.12
CA GLY A 67 7.29 31.46 -15.15
C GLY A 67 6.81 30.03 -14.89
N GLY A 68 7.61 29.03 -15.25
CA GLY A 68 7.27 27.62 -15.07
C GLY A 68 7.51 27.14 -13.64
N HIS A 69 7.01 25.95 -13.32
CA HIS A 69 7.22 25.27 -12.05
C HIS A 69 7.55 23.79 -12.28
N PRO A 70 8.39 23.17 -11.42
CA PRO A 70 8.67 21.75 -11.52
C PRO A 70 7.40 20.92 -11.23
N LEU A 71 7.35 19.69 -11.75
CA LEU A 71 6.19 18.80 -11.57
C LEU A 71 5.92 18.46 -10.09
N PHE A 72 6.98 18.39 -9.29
CA PHE A 72 6.94 18.33 -7.83
C PHE A 72 7.74 19.48 -7.24
N SER A 73 7.25 20.10 -6.17
CA SER A 73 7.96 21.17 -5.48
C SER A 73 9.13 20.67 -4.63
N ASN A 74 9.07 19.41 -4.18
CA ASN A 74 10.10 18.74 -3.38
C ASN A 74 9.81 17.23 -3.30
N TYR A 75 10.76 16.47 -2.76
CA TYR A 75 10.64 15.03 -2.57
C TYR A 75 9.44 14.64 -1.68
N LYS A 76 9.11 15.42 -0.63
CA LYS A 76 7.98 15.10 0.28
C LYS A 76 6.65 15.08 -0.45
N ARG A 77 6.43 16.03 -1.38
CA ARG A 77 5.23 16.03 -2.23
C ARG A 77 5.20 14.85 -3.17
N MET A 78 6.36 14.45 -3.71
CA MET A 78 6.48 13.27 -4.56
C MET A 78 6.12 11.99 -3.79
N TYR A 79 6.78 11.73 -2.67
CA TYR A 79 6.50 10.55 -1.84
C TYR A 79 5.06 10.52 -1.33
N LYS A 80 4.53 11.64 -0.83
CA LYS A 80 3.11 11.71 -0.46
C LYS A 80 2.15 11.37 -1.61
N THR A 81 2.52 11.71 -2.84
CA THR A 81 1.70 11.36 -4.02
C THR A 81 1.81 9.87 -4.33
N ILE A 82 3.02 9.29 -4.22
CA ILE A 82 3.26 7.85 -4.35
C ILE A 82 2.45 7.09 -3.29
N ASP A 83 2.54 7.48 -2.02
CA ASP A 83 1.84 6.85 -0.89
C ASP A 83 0.30 6.95 -1.00
N ASN A 84 -0.21 7.92 -1.74
CA ASN A 84 -1.64 8.09 -2.01
C ASN A 84 -2.10 7.35 -3.28
N THR A 85 -1.21 6.63 -3.98
CA THR A 85 -1.58 5.88 -5.19
C THR A 85 -2.56 4.78 -4.81
N GLN A 86 -3.78 4.82 -5.36
CA GLN A 86 -4.88 3.89 -5.06
C GLN A 86 -4.75 2.55 -5.78
N LEU A 87 -3.52 2.05 -5.98
CA LEU A 87 -3.33 0.73 -6.57
C LEU A 87 -3.41 -0.31 -5.45
N GLY A 88 -4.49 -1.09 -5.40
CA GLY A 88 -4.63 -2.20 -4.46
C GLY A 88 -4.66 -1.72 -3.01
N ASP A 89 -5.79 -1.11 -2.64
CA ASP A 89 -6.14 -0.50 -1.36
C ASP A 89 -5.50 -1.18 -0.13
N VAL A 90 -5.16 -0.36 0.88
CA VAL A 90 -4.89 -0.66 2.31
C VAL A 90 -3.78 0.19 2.96
N LYS A 91 -2.88 0.93 2.31
CA LYS A 91 -1.74 1.64 2.99
C LYS A 91 -0.87 0.82 3.99
N TRP A 92 0.45 0.89 3.80
CA TRP A 92 1.37 0.34 4.80
C TRP A 92 1.27 1.11 6.12
N GLN A 93 1.26 0.37 7.22
CA GLN A 93 1.31 0.86 8.58
C GLN A 93 2.53 0.26 9.28
N SER A 94 3.03 0.93 10.30
CA SER A 94 4.09 0.38 11.15
C SER A 94 3.91 0.75 12.61
N PHE A 95 4.46 -0.11 13.45
CA PHE A 95 4.68 0.15 14.86
C PHE A 95 5.99 -0.48 15.28
N THR A 96 6.64 0.14 16.26
CA THR A 96 7.91 -0.33 16.80
C THR A 96 7.65 -1.25 17.97
N VAL A 97 8.29 -2.43 17.98
CA VAL A 97 8.24 -3.39 19.07
C VAL A 97 9.61 -3.52 19.71
N LYS A 98 9.61 -3.77 21.01
CA LYS A 98 10.78 -4.15 21.79
C LYS A 98 10.41 -5.30 22.70
N TYR A 99 11.37 -6.17 23.00
CA TYR A 99 11.15 -7.22 23.99
C TYR A 99 10.85 -6.61 25.37
N THR A 100 9.78 -7.09 26.01
CA THR A 100 9.28 -6.57 27.30
C THR A 100 9.30 -7.61 28.42
N GLY A 101 9.86 -8.80 28.17
CA GLY A 101 9.98 -9.84 29.19
C GLY A 101 11.13 -9.60 30.15
N ASP A 102 11.23 -10.45 31.19
CA ASP A 102 12.30 -10.36 32.18
C ASP A 102 13.67 -10.58 31.50
N LEU A 103 14.58 -9.64 31.76
CA LEU A 103 15.96 -9.69 31.26
C LEU A 103 16.83 -10.40 32.30
N ALA A 104 17.37 -11.56 31.94
CA ALA A 104 18.41 -12.21 32.74
C ALA A 104 19.73 -11.44 32.64
N ALA A 105 20.68 -11.71 33.55
CA ALA A 105 21.99 -11.03 33.57
C ALA A 105 22.80 -11.17 32.25
N SER A 106 22.46 -12.14 31.39
CA SER A 106 22.99 -12.27 30.03
C SER A 106 21.87 -12.17 29.00
N THR A 107 21.51 -10.94 28.65
CA THR A 107 20.53 -10.65 27.59
C THR A 107 21.15 -10.88 26.22
N ALA A 108 20.45 -11.56 25.32
CA ALA A 108 20.88 -11.67 23.93
C ALA A 108 20.67 -10.32 23.21
N PRO A 109 21.57 -9.88 22.31
CA PRO A 109 21.50 -8.55 21.70
C PRO A 109 20.14 -8.17 21.10
N TRP A 110 19.42 -9.16 20.55
CA TRP A 110 18.10 -8.94 19.95
C TRP A 110 17.02 -8.48 20.94
N MET A 111 17.17 -8.73 22.24
CA MET A 111 16.17 -8.34 23.24
C MET A 111 16.27 -6.86 23.63
N ASP A 112 17.43 -6.22 23.40
CA ASP A 112 17.64 -4.80 23.71
C ASP A 112 17.32 -3.87 22.53
N ASP A 113 17.21 -4.43 21.32
CA ASP A 113 16.93 -3.72 20.09
C ASP A 113 15.43 -3.40 19.90
N GLU A 114 15.18 -2.40 19.06
CA GLU A 114 13.85 -2.02 18.58
C GLU A 114 13.65 -2.51 17.14
N TYR A 115 12.46 -3.02 16.85
CA TYR A 115 12.11 -3.54 15.52
C TYR A 115 10.85 -2.86 14.99
N ASP A 116 10.92 -2.35 13.77
CA ASP A 116 9.74 -1.85 13.06
C ASP A 116 8.98 -3.01 12.41
N VAL A 117 7.74 -3.23 12.86
CA VAL A 117 6.82 -4.17 12.24
C VAL A 117 6.02 -3.42 11.19
N TRP A 118 6.20 -3.78 9.92
CA TRP A 118 5.43 -3.23 8.80
C TRP A 118 4.29 -4.17 8.42
N PHE A 119 3.07 -3.66 8.36
CA PHE A 119 1.89 -4.45 8.03
C PHE A 119 0.86 -3.65 7.21
N ARG A 120 -0.08 -4.38 6.62
CA ARG A 120 -1.31 -3.86 6.01
C ARG A 120 -2.47 -4.34 6.88
N ASP A 121 -3.52 -3.54 7.04
CA ASP A 121 -4.72 -3.98 7.76
C ASP A 121 -5.26 -5.28 7.14
N PRO A 122 -5.18 -6.43 7.84
CA PRO A 122 -5.56 -7.72 7.25
C PRO A 122 -7.03 -7.79 6.88
N HIS A 123 -7.90 -7.09 7.61
CA HIS A 123 -9.33 -7.03 7.33
C HIS A 123 -9.58 -6.28 6.02
N GLU A 124 -8.99 -5.08 5.87
CA GLU A 124 -9.12 -4.32 4.62
C GLU A 124 -8.50 -5.08 3.43
N VAL A 125 -7.36 -5.77 3.60
CA VAL A 125 -6.75 -6.58 2.53
C VAL A 125 -7.71 -7.68 2.07
N THR A 126 -8.32 -8.37 3.03
CA THR A 126 -9.28 -9.44 2.75
C THR A 126 -10.53 -8.90 2.04
N CYS A 127 -11.07 -7.75 2.49
CA CYS A 127 -12.17 -7.08 1.81
C CYS A 127 -11.82 -6.74 0.35
N ASN A 128 -10.61 -6.24 0.08
CA ASN A 128 -10.17 -5.91 -1.27
C ASN A 128 -10.00 -7.13 -2.17
N MET A 129 -9.48 -8.23 -1.62
CA MET A 129 -9.40 -9.51 -2.32
C MET A 129 -10.80 -10.03 -2.67
N LEU A 130 -11.74 -10.02 -1.71
CA LEU A 130 -13.12 -10.45 -1.93
C LEU A 130 -13.89 -9.55 -2.91
N ALA A 131 -13.60 -8.25 -2.92
CA ALA A 131 -14.18 -7.30 -3.86
C ALA A 131 -13.57 -7.39 -5.28
N ASN A 132 -12.55 -8.24 -5.48
CA ASN A 132 -11.89 -8.40 -6.76
C ASN A 132 -12.43 -9.58 -7.58
N PRO A 133 -13.13 -9.34 -8.70
CA PRO A 133 -13.68 -10.43 -9.51
C PRO A 133 -12.62 -11.37 -10.05
N ASP A 134 -11.37 -10.91 -10.20
CA ASP A 134 -10.24 -11.75 -10.59
C ASP A 134 -9.98 -12.89 -9.58
N PHE A 135 -10.41 -12.72 -8.32
CA PHE A 135 -10.26 -13.71 -7.24
C PHE A 135 -11.54 -14.50 -6.96
N ALA A 136 -12.61 -14.33 -7.75
CA ALA A 136 -13.92 -14.94 -7.47
C ALA A 136 -13.90 -16.48 -7.36
N CYS A 137 -12.96 -17.12 -8.03
CA CYS A 137 -12.79 -18.59 -8.03
C CYS A 137 -11.52 -19.05 -7.29
N GLU A 138 -10.78 -18.15 -6.67
CA GLU A 138 -9.49 -18.45 -6.02
C GLU A 138 -9.61 -18.74 -4.52
N MET A 139 -10.80 -18.53 -3.93
CA MET A 139 -11.05 -18.78 -2.52
C MET A 139 -11.86 -20.04 -2.29
N ASP A 140 -11.31 -20.97 -1.51
CA ASP A 140 -12.06 -22.08 -0.94
C ASP A 140 -12.75 -21.62 0.35
N TYR A 141 -14.08 -21.70 0.36
CA TYR A 141 -14.91 -21.37 1.52
C TYR A 141 -15.22 -22.59 2.39
N GLN A 142 -14.76 -23.78 2.00
CA GLN A 142 -14.88 -24.96 2.84
C GLN A 142 -13.95 -24.83 4.05
N LEU A 143 -14.46 -25.26 5.21
CA LEU A 143 -13.65 -25.34 6.41
C LEU A 143 -12.50 -26.33 6.17
N PHE A 144 -11.28 -25.84 6.38
CA PHE A 144 -10.13 -26.72 6.44
C PHE A 144 -10.23 -27.61 7.69
N CYS A 145 -10.27 -28.93 7.50
CA CYS A 145 -10.27 -29.91 8.58
C CYS A 145 -8.95 -30.68 8.56
N GLU A 146 -8.09 -30.44 9.54
CA GLU A 146 -6.92 -31.26 9.80
C GLU A 146 -7.27 -32.33 10.85
N TYR A 147 -7.06 -33.60 10.50
CA TYR A 147 -7.28 -34.71 11.41
C TYR A 147 -5.92 -35.24 11.88
N ASP A 148 -5.75 -35.38 13.20
CA ASP A 148 -4.56 -36.01 13.76
C ASP A 148 -4.57 -37.50 13.40
N THR A 149 -3.55 -37.94 12.66
CA THR A 149 -3.39 -39.34 12.22
C THR A 149 -3.16 -40.31 13.39
N LYS A 150 -2.95 -39.82 14.62
CA LYS A 150 -2.66 -40.64 15.80
C LYS A 150 -3.88 -41.14 16.58
N THR A 151 -5.11 -40.74 16.22
CA THR A 151 -6.32 -41.12 16.99
C THR A 151 -7.35 -41.96 16.23
N SER A 152 -7.01 -42.50 15.06
CA SER A 152 -7.85 -43.53 14.42
C SER A 152 -7.41 -44.94 14.84
N THR A 153 -8.00 -45.46 15.92
CA THR A 153 -8.07 -46.91 16.19
C THR A 153 -9.37 -47.23 16.89
#